data_AF-A0A7Y3XP33-F1
#
_entry.id   AF-A0A7Y3XP33-F1
#
_cell.length_a   1.000
_cell.length_b   1.000
_cell.length_c   1.000
_cell.angle_alpha   90.00
_cell.angle_beta   90.00
_cell.angle_gamma   90.00
#
_symmetry.space_group_name_H-M   'P 1'
#
loop_
_entity.id
_entity.type
_entity.pdbx_description
1 polymer ?
#
loop_
_entity_poly.entity_id
_entity_poly.type
_entity_poly.pdbx_seq_one_letter_code
_entity_poly.pdbx_strand_id
1 'polypeptide(L)'
;MATTEDLGSMGMLFQYKNVLRIGSLIDLKIGSSQTTRTINCIGEIIRTSKSPNASRSGIAIQFVYIGENERRVLNQLLSKNEV
;
A
#
# COMPACT_ATOMS: atom_id res chain seq x y z
N MET A 1 9.71 -10.38 3.20
CA MET A 1 8.26 -10.66 3.24
C MET A 1 7.61 -9.48 3.95
N ALA A 2 6.62 -8.83 3.34
CA ALA A 2 5.87 -7.75 3.97
C ALA A 2 4.47 -8.31 4.28
N THR A 3 4.14 -8.37 5.57
CA THR A 3 2.84 -8.83 6.06
C THR A 3 1.85 -7.67 5.93
N THR A 4 0.73 -7.88 5.24
CA THR A 4 -0.36 -6.91 5.14
C THR A 4 -1.41 -7.26 6.18
N GLU A 5 -1.56 -6.43 7.22
CA GLU A 5 -2.70 -6.52 8.13
C GLU A 5 -3.87 -5.71 7.56
N ASP A 6 -5.07 -6.28 7.60
CA ASP A 6 -6.30 -5.65 7.13
C ASP A 6 -6.57 -4.36 7.93
N LEU A 7 -6.39 -3.23 7.27
CA LEU A 7 -6.78 -1.93 7.79
C LEU A 7 -8.10 -1.59 7.10
N GLY A 8 -9.21 -1.70 7.82
CA GLY A 8 -10.61 -1.47 7.42
C GLY A 8 -10.96 -0.08 6.85
N SER A 9 -9.99 0.61 6.28
CA SER A 9 -10.12 1.72 5.34
C SER A 9 -9.00 1.60 4.31
N MET A 10 -8.98 0.49 3.57
CA MET A 10 -8.18 0.23 2.37
C MET A 10 -6.82 0.96 2.40
N GLY A 11 -5.98 0.56 3.34
CA GLY A 11 -4.64 1.10 3.52
C GLY A 11 -3.59 0.03 3.32
N MET A 12 -2.39 0.42 2.91
CA MET A 12 -1.26 -0.51 2.76
C MET A 12 -0.02 0.05 3.44
N LEU A 13 0.79 -0.86 4.00
CA LEU A 13 2.09 -0.54 4.56
C LEU A 13 3.18 -0.82 3.53
N PHE A 14 3.97 0.18 3.17
CA PHE A 14 5.12 0.03 2.28
C PHE A 14 6.42 0.31 3.03
N GLN A 15 7.51 -0.34 2.61
CA GLN A 15 8.85 0.06 3.01
C GLN A 15 9.45 0.96 1.93
N TYR A 16 9.91 2.14 2.34
CA TYR A 16 10.49 3.13 1.44
C TYR A 16 11.85 3.63 1.96
N LYS A 17 12.79 3.89 1.04
CA LYS A 17 14.15 4.35 1.41
C LYS A 17 14.20 5.85 1.70
N ASN A 18 13.38 6.65 1.01
CA ASN A 18 13.37 8.09 1.24
C ASN A 18 12.38 8.47 2.32
N VAL A 19 12.60 9.65 2.91
CA VAL A 19 11.64 10.25 3.82
C VAL A 19 10.51 10.81 2.97
N LEU A 20 9.30 10.27 3.16
CA LEU A 20 8.09 10.82 2.59
C LEU A 20 7.33 11.58 3.68
N ARG A 21 6.63 12.64 3.31
CA ARG A 21 5.92 13.51 4.25
C ARG A 21 4.49 13.01 4.44
N ILE A 22 4.02 13.03 5.69
CA ILE A 22 2.60 12.79 6.02
C ILE A 22 1.75 13.87 5.34
N GLY A 23 0.60 13.47 4.78
CA GLY A 23 -0.29 14.31 3.99
C GLY A 23 0.11 14.46 2.52
N SER A 24 1.22 13.86 2.09
CA SER A 24 1.57 13.84 0.67
C SER A 24 0.75 12.80 -0.08
N LEU A 25 0.24 13.21 -1.23
CA LEU A 25 -0.33 12.31 -2.23
C LEU A 25 0.79 11.64 -3.02
N ILE A 26 0.65 10.34 -3.25
CA ILE A 26 1.59 9.55 -4.04
C ILE A 26 0.83 8.67 -5.04
N ASP A 27 1.34 8.64 -6.26
CA ASP A 27 0.95 7.65 -7.26
C ASP A 27 1.59 6.31 -6.92
N LEU A 28 0.76 5.28 -6.84
CA LEU A 28 1.13 3.93 -6.45
C LEU A 28 0.84 2.95 -7.56
N LYS A 29 1.82 2.09 -7.81
CA LYS A 29 1.71 0.94 -8.70
C LYS A 29 1.93 -0.31 -7.88
N ILE A 30 0.85 -1.04 -7.63
CA ILE A 30 0.88 -2.28 -6.85
C ILE A 30 0.92 -3.44 -7.84
N GLY A 31 2.05 -4.15 -7.85
CA GLY A 31 2.19 -5.44 -8.53
C GLY A 31 1.98 -6.58 -7.54
N SER A 32 1.46 -7.70 -8.02
CA SER A 32 1.34 -8.94 -7.24
C SER A 32 1.83 -10.11 -8.07
N SER A 33 2.49 -11.09 -7.45
CA SER A 33 2.90 -12.32 -8.13
C SER A 33 1.71 -13.18 -8.59
N GLN A 34 0.52 -12.91 -8.07
CA GLN A 34 -0.71 -13.65 -8.40
C GLN A 34 -1.42 -13.12 -9.67
N THR A 35 -0.98 -11.99 -10.23
CA THR A 35 -1.58 -11.40 -11.44
C THR A 35 -0.56 -10.64 -12.27
N THR A 36 -0.70 -10.70 -13.60
CA THR A 36 0.11 -9.86 -14.51
C THR A 36 -0.37 -8.41 -14.54
N ARG A 37 -1.51 -8.10 -13.92
CA ARG A 37 -2.09 -6.76 -13.89
C ARG A 37 -1.44 -5.93 -12.79
N THR A 38 -1.04 -4.72 -13.14
CA THR A 38 -0.60 -3.70 -12.18
C THR A 38 -1.80 -2.86 -11.76
N ILE A 39 -1.99 -2.68 -10.46
CA ILE A 39 -3.05 -1.86 -9.88
C ILE A 39 -2.48 -0.45 -9.72
N ASN A 40 -3.08 0.53 -10.40
CA ASN A 40 -2.72 1.93 -10.26
C ASN A 40 -3.70 2.62 -9.30
N CYS A 41 -3.17 3.37 -8.34
CA CYS A 41 -3.97 4.09 -7.35
C CYS A 41 -3.24 5.32 -6.84
N ILE A 42 -3.99 6.25 -6.25
CA ILE A 42 -3.46 7.43 -5.57
C ILE A 42 -3.70 7.22 -4.08
N GLY A 43 -2.65 7.33 -3.28
CA GLY A 43 -2.71 7.21 -1.83
C GLY A 43 -2.20 8.45 -1.14
N GLU A 44 -2.77 8.76 0.02
CA GLU A 44 -2.25 9.77 0.95
C GLU A 44 -1.45 9.07 2.04
N ILE A 45 -0.29 9.62 2.37
CA ILE A 45 0.53 9.11 3.47
C ILE A 45 -0.06 9.58 4.80
N ILE A 46 -0.68 8.65 5.54
CA ILE A 46 -1.31 8.95 6.84
C ILE A 46 -0.36 8.72 8.01
N ARG A 47 0.68 7.89 7.82
CA ARG A 47 1.67 7.61 8.87
C ARG A 47 3.02 7.25 8.28
N THR A 48 4.08 7.65 8.95
CA THR A 48 5.43 7.15 8.70
C THR A 48 6.01 6.57 9.99
N SER A 49 6.78 5.51 9.87
CA SER A 49 7.55 4.91 10.95
C SER A 49 8.99 4.76 10.49
N LYS A 50 9.94 5.24 11.29
CA LYS A 50 11.36 5.10 11.02
C LYS A 50 12.00 4.47 12.25
N SER A 51 12.39 3.20 12.13
CA SER A 51 13.18 2.56 13.18
C SER A 51 14.62 3.10 13.11
N PRO A 52 15.25 3.47 14.24
CA PRO A 52 16.60 4.05 14.25
C PRO A 52 17.66 3.15 13.62
N ASN A 53 17.45 1.82 13.61
CA ASN A 53 18.35 0.84 13.01
C ASN A 53 17.93 0.36 11.61
N ALA A 54 16.85 0.91 11.04
CA ALA A 54 16.36 0.46 9.73
C ALA A 54 16.80 1.43 8.61
N SER A 55 17.39 0.88 7.55
CA SER A 55 17.69 1.63 6.31
C SER A 55 16.45 1.97 5.48
N ARG A 56 15.25 1.57 5.96
CA ARG A 56 13.96 1.80 5.30
C ARG A 56 12.95 2.28 6.33
N SER A 57 12.11 3.22 5.92
CA SER A 57 10.98 3.71 6.70
C SER A 57 9.72 2.94 6.28
N GLY A 58 8.88 2.59 7.24
CA GLY A 58 7.51 2.16 6.96
C GLY A 58 6.65 3.37 6.65
N ILE A 59 5.77 3.26 5.66
CA ILE A 59 4.74 4.26 5.37
C ILE A 59 3.40 3.54 5.37
N ALA A 60 2.42 4.08 6.07
CA ALA A 60 1.03 3.68 5.92
C ALA A 60 0.32 4.71 5.06
N ILE A 61 -0.41 4.21 4.08
CA ILE A 61 -1.19 5.04 3.17
C ILE A 61 -2.68 4.75 3.32
N GLN A 62 -3.50 5.71 2.94
CA GLN A 62 -4.92 5.52 2.68
C GLN A 62 -5.17 5.76 1.19
N PHE A 63 -5.91 4.88 0.50
CA PHE A 63 -6.28 5.12 -0.89
C PHE A 63 -7.26 6.30 -1.01
N VAL A 64 -6.84 7.34 -1.73
CA VAL A 64 -7.68 8.50 -2.07
C VAL A 64 -8.45 8.23 -3.37
N TYR A 65 -7.80 7.54 -4.31
CA TYR A 65 -8.43 7.12 -5.55
C TYR A 65 -7.92 5.76 -5.99
N ILE A 66 -8.86 4.90 -6.36
CA ILE A 66 -8.60 3.62 -7.02
C ILE A 66 -9.74 3.37 -8.00
N GLY A 67 -9.40 3.02 -9.24
CA GLY A 67 -10.40 2.67 -10.24
C GLY A 67 -11.22 1.45 -9.80
N GLU A 68 -12.47 1.35 -10.23
CA GLU A 68 -13.35 0.26 -9.77
C GLU A 68 -12.81 -1.13 -10.14
N ASN A 69 -12.21 -1.25 -11.33
CA ASN A 69 -11.61 -2.49 -11.77
C ASN A 69 -10.37 -2.83 -10.94
N GLU A 70 -9.51 -1.85 -10.69
CA GLU A 70 -8.34 -1.96 -9.82
C GLU A 70 -8.73 -2.35 -8.39
N ARG A 71 -9.80 -1.76 -7.85
CA ARG A 71 -10.35 -2.08 -6.53
C ARG A 71 -10.87 -3.51 -6.46
N ARG A 72 -11.56 -3.99 -7.49
CA ARG A 72 -12.01 -5.40 -7.55
C ARG A 72 -10.82 -6.36 -7.53
N VAL A 73 -9.80 -6.09 -8.34
CA VAL A 73 -8.58 -6.93 -8.37
C VAL A 73 -7.87 -6.88 -7.01
N LEU A 74 -7.75 -5.69 -6.40
CA LEU A 74 -7.16 -5.54 -5.07
C LEU A 74 -7.90 -6.37 -4.02
N ASN A 75 -9.23 -6.27 -3.97
CA ASN A 75 -10.05 -7.05 -3.04
C ASN A 75 -9.89 -8.55 -3.26
N GLN A 76 -9.85 -9.02 -4.52
CA GLN A 76 -9.59 -10.43 -4.83
C GLN A 76 -8.22 -10.90 -4.35
N LEU A 77 -7.20 -10.06 -4.42
CA LEU A 77 -5.86 -10.38 -3.93
C LEU A 77 -5.83 -10.47 -2.40
N LEU A 78 -6.56 -9.59 -1.70
CA LEU A 78 -6.62 -9.58 -0.24
C LEU A 78 -7.39 -10.79 0.31
N SER A 79 -8.57 -11.10 -0.25
CA SER A 79 -9.38 -12.26 0.19
C SER A 79 -8.71 -13.61 -0.04
N LYS A 80 -7.69 -13.70 -0.91
CA LYS A 80 -6.94 -14.95 -1.15
C LYS A 80 -5.84 -15.24 -0.12
N ASN A 81 -5.46 -14.27 0.70
CA ASN A 81 -4.42 -14.42 1.72
C ASN A 81 -4.97 -14.75 3.13
N GLU A 82 -6.28 -14.94 3.28
CA GLU A 82 -6.93 -15.35 4.55
C GLU A 82 -7.03 -16.89 4.71
N VAL A 83 -5.98 -17.65 4.35
CA VAL A 83 -5.90 -19.11 4.57
C VAL A 83 -4.61 -19.49 5.28
#